data_AF-A0A453CIS0-F1
#
_entry.id   AF-A0A453CIS0-F1
#
_cell.length_a   1.000
_cell.length_b   1.000
_cell.length_c   1.000
_cell.angle_alpha   90.00
_cell.angle_beta   90.00
_cell.angle_gamma   90.00
#
_symmetry.space_group_name_H-M   'P 1'
#
loop_
_entity.id
_entity.type
_entity.pdbx_description
1 polymer ?
#
loop_
_entity_poly.entity_id
_entity_poly.type
_entity_poly.pdbx_seq_one_letter_code
_entity_poly.pdbx_strand_id
1 'polypeptide(L)'
;FRTNYSLFMPFYDYIYNTMDKSTDELYERTLIGTEETPDVVHLTHMTTLQSTYHLRVGIASIASRPSDNPVWYVWMIWPMAWLSMVLAWIYGSSAFVVESLKLKKFKMQTWVIPRYNFQYGLIRERESINRLIEKAILDADVRGVKVLSLGLLNQAKQLNGNGELFTHKYPKLGVRLVDGSGLATAVVLKSIPSDTKHVFLCGGSSKVERAIATALCERGVQVPISLLFLLISLAAHFLYELISLYTRITINICKFL
;
A
#
# COMPACT_ATOMS: atom_id res chain seq x y z
N PHE A 1 31.20 20.35 7.47
CA PHE A 1 29.75 20.13 7.50
C PHE A 1 29.09 21.37 6.89
N ARG A 2 28.59 21.31 5.64
CA ARG A 2 28.10 22.50 4.90
C ARG A 2 26.65 22.42 4.43
N THR A 3 25.99 21.28 4.63
CA THR A 3 24.59 21.06 4.24
C THR A 3 23.87 20.37 5.38
N ASN A 4 22.72 20.93 5.75
CA ASN A 4 21.84 20.39 6.77
C ASN A 4 20.79 19.49 6.09
N TYR A 5 20.75 18.21 6.46
CA TYR A 5 19.77 17.25 5.93
C TYR A 5 18.45 17.25 6.71
N SER A 6 18.29 18.15 7.68
CA SER A 6 17.09 18.21 8.52
C SER A 6 15.93 18.88 7.78
N LEU A 7 15.04 18.06 7.21
CA LEU A 7 13.80 18.45 6.51
C LEU A 7 12.80 19.28 7.35
N PHE A 8 13.12 19.63 8.60
CA PHE A 8 12.19 20.14 9.57
C PHE A 8 12.17 21.67 9.71
N MET A 9 13.16 22.38 9.13
CA MET A 9 13.28 23.83 9.28
C MET A 9 13.74 24.56 8.00
N PRO A 10 13.02 24.43 6.87
CA PRO A 10 13.43 25.00 5.57
C PRO A 10 13.63 26.52 5.61
N PHE A 11 12.86 27.24 6.44
CA PHE A 11 13.01 28.68 6.62
C PHE A 11 14.35 29.07 7.28
N TYR A 12 14.79 28.30 8.27
CA TYR A 12 16.06 28.54 8.94
C TYR A 12 17.23 28.16 8.03
N ASP A 13 17.11 27.04 7.30
CA ASP A 13 18.15 26.65 6.36
C ASP A 13 18.32 27.67 5.22
N TYR A 14 17.24 28.32 4.80
CA TYR A 14 17.30 29.45 3.86
C TYR A 14 18.02 30.67 4.45
N ILE A 15 17.66 31.09 5.68
CA ILE A 15 18.30 32.24 6.36
C ILE A 15 19.80 32.01 6.56
N TYR A 16 20.19 30.81 6.95
CA TYR A 16 21.59 30.47 7.25
C TYR A 16 22.36 29.93 6.04
N ASN A 17 21.76 29.91 4.85
CA ASN A 17 22.37 29.44 3.60
C ASN A 17 22.96 28.01 3.72
N THR A 18 22.28 27.15 4.47
CA THR A 18 22.65 25.74 4.70
C THR A 18 21.86 24.76 3.83
N MET A 19 20.98 25.28 2.97
CA MET A 19 20.25 24.53 1.95
C MET A 19 21.20 23.84 0.97
N ASP A 20 20.90 22.59 0.64
CA ASP A 20 21.67 21.87 -0.38
C ASP A 20 21.31 22.36 -1.78
N LYS A 21 22.30 22.86 -2.51
CA LYS A 21 22.15 23.36 -3.89
C LYS A 21 21.66 22.29 -4.86
N SER A 22 21.88 21.00 -4.54
CA SER A 22 21.39 19.90 -5.36
C SER A 22 19.86 19.76 -5.32
N THR A 23 19.21 20.31 -4.30
CA THR A 23 17.75 20.29 -4.13
C THR A 23 17.06 21.19 -5.15
N ASP A 24 17.62 22.36 -5.42
CA ASP A 24 17.06 23.31 -6.41
C ASP A 24 17.19 22.74 -7.82
N GLU A 25 18.34 22.15 -8.17
CA GLU A 25 18.50 21.46 -9.46
C GLU A 25 17.55 20.26 -9.62
N LEU A 26 17.25 19.55 -8.54
CA LEU A 26 16.29 18.45 -8.54
C LEU A 26 14.85 18.95 -8.70
N TYR A 27 14.51 20.04 -8.01
CA TYR A 27 13.20 20.70 -8.10
C TYR A 27 12.97 21.24 -9.51
N GLU A 28 13.91 21.98 -10.06
CA GLU A 28 13.86 22.52 -11.43
C GLU A 28 13.77 21.40 -12.46
N ARG A 29 14.56 20.32 -12.34
CA ARG A 29 14.42 19.14 -13.23
C ARG A 29 13.06 18.46 -13.15
N THR A 30 12.44 18.47 -11.97
CA THR A 30 11.09 17.93 -11.78
C THR A 30 10.03 18.85 -12.39
N LEU A 31 10.22 20.18 -12.27
CA LEU A 31 9.33 21.20 -12.85
C LEU A 31 9.40 21.24 -14.39
N ILE A 32 10.60 21.12 -14.95
CA ILE A 32 10.89 21.15 -16.39
C ILE A 32 10.33 19.90 -17.10
N GLY A 33 9.91 18.87 -16.35
CA GLY A 33 9.09 17.79 -16.89
C GLY A 33 9.85 16.77 -17.73
N THR A 34 11.17 16.67 -17.59
CA THR A 34 11.90 15.49 -18.06
C THR A 34 11.47 14.29 -17.21
N GLU A 35 10.41 13.61 -17.63
CA GLU A 35 9.94 12.35 -17.04
C GLU A 35 11.05 11.31 -17.19
N GLU A 36 11.98 11.29 -16.23
CA GLU A 36 12.97 10.23 -16.16
C GLU A 36 12.25 8.90 -15.92
N THR A 37 12.40 7.97 -16.86
CA THR A 37 11.80 6.63 -16.78
C THR A 37 12.30 5.92 -15.53
N PRO A 38 11.43 5.56 -14.57
CA PRO A 38 11.84 4.85 -13.36
C PRO A 38 12.16 3.38 -13.69
N ASP A 39 13.17 2.81 -13.03
CA ASP A 39 13.46 1.37 -13.16
C ASP A 39 12.44 0.52 -12.40
N VAL A 40 12.00 1.01 -11.24
CA VAL A 40 11.12 0.31 -10.30
C VAL A 40 9.99 1.23 -9.87
N VAL A 41 8.76 0.74 -9.94
CA VAL A 41 7.57 1.43 -9.41
C VAL A 41 6.97 0.61 -8.28
N HIS A 42 6.69 1.24 -7.14
CA HIS A 42 5.92 0.66 -6.06
C HIS A 42 4.51 1.26 -6.06
N LEU A 43 3.51 0.44 -6.38
CA LEU A 43 2.11 0.84 -6.45
C LEU A 43 1.41 0.57 -5.13
N THR A 44 1.09 1.64 -4.40
CA THR A 44 0.43 1.56 -3.09
C THR A 44 -0.92 2.29 -3.09
N HIS A 45 -1.61 2.31 -1.96
CA HIS A 45 -2.87 3.03 -1.78
C HIS A 45 -2.94 3.62 -0.36
N MET A 46 -3.94 4.46 -0.12
CA MET A 46 -4.16 5.08 1.18
C MET A 46 -4.68 4.04 2.17
N THR A 47 -4.21 4.05 3.42
CA THR A 47 -4.69 3.12 4.44
C THR A 47 -5.87 3.70 5.21
N THR A 48 -5.59 4.69 6.05
CA THR A 48 -6.59 5.43 6.86
C THR A 48 -6.77 6.85 6.33
N LEU A 49 -7.84 7.54 6.72
CA LEU A 49 -7.99 8.97 6.42
C LEU A 49 -6.79 9.79 6.88
N GLN A 50 -6.21 9.42 8.02
CA GLN A 50 -5.02 10.06 8.59
C GLN A 50 -3.74 9.79 7.78
N SER A 51 -3.66 8.66 7.04
CA SER A 51 -2.50 8.36 6.18
C SER A 51 -2.27 9.42 5.11
N THR A 52 -3.32 10.14 4.71
CA THR A 52 -3.24 11.30 3.79
C THR A 52 -2.26 12.37 4.30
N TYR A 53 -2.19 12.56 5.61
CA TYR A 53 -1.29 13.56 6.23
C TYR A 53 0.15 13.08 6.35
N HIS A 54 0.39 11.77 6.20
CA HIS A 54 1.71 11.17 6.18
C HIS A 54 2.30 11.06 4.77
N LEU A 55 1.56 11.47 3.73
CA LEU A 55 2.15 11.69 2.42
C LEU A 55 3.01 12.94 2.48
N ARG A 56 4.25 12.82 2.02
CA ARG A 56 5.20 13.95 1.94
C ARG A 56 4.77 15.06 0.95
N VAL A 57 3.68 14.85 0.22
CA VAL A 57 3.08 15.85 -0.68
C VAL A 57 2.39 16.97 0.11
N GLY A 58 2.01 16.72 1.37
CA GLY A 58 1.40 17.72 2.25
C GLY A 58 2.43 18.50 3.07
N ILE A 59 2.15 18.68 4.36
CA ILE A 59 3.05 19.38 5.28
C ILE A 59 4.07 18.38 5.81
N ALA A 60 5.32 18.49 5.34
CA ALA A 60 6.43 17.60 5.74
C ALA A 60 6.58 17.47 7.27
N SER A 61 6.33 18.55 8.01
CA SER A 61 6.32 18.55 9.48
C SER A 61 5.26 17.62 10.08
N ILE A 62 4.07 17.51 9.49
CA ILE A 62 3.04 16.56 9.95
C ILE A 62 3.42 15.14 9.53
N ALA A 63 3.90 14.97 8.30
CA ALA A 63 4.28 13.65 7.79
C ALA A 63 5.41 12.99 8.58
N SER A 64 6.28 13.80 9.18
CA SER A 64 7.43 13.36 9.97
C SER A 64 7.10 12.86 11.39
N ARG A 65 5.88 13.12 11.89
CA ARG A 65 5.48 12.69 13.23
C ARG A 65 4.98 11.25 13.20
N PRO A 66 5.29 10.42 14.22
CA PRO A 66 4.73 9.07 14.31
C PRO A 66 3.21 9.12 14.52
N SER A 67 2.49 8.19 13.89
CA SER A 67 1.02 8.11 13.88
C SER A 67 0.41 7.71 15.23
N ASP A 68 1.23 7.43 16.24
CA ASP A 68 0.83 6.72 17.46
C ASP A 68 0.14 7.61 18.50
N ASN A 69 0.20 8.94 18.35
CA ASN A 69 -0.36 9.88 19.32
C ASN A 69 -1.48 10.73 18.69
N PRO A 70 -2.74 10.64 19.18
CA PRO A 70 -3.82 11.49 18.71
C PRO A 70 -3.60 12.92 19.18
N VAL A 71 -3.07 13.76 18.30
CA VAL A 71 -2.84 15.17 18.61
C VAL A 71 -4.13 15.96 18.42
N TRP A 72 -4.41 16.89 19.32
CA TRP A 72 -5.65 17.67 19.34
C TRP A 72 -5.98 18.35 17.99
N TYR A 73 -4.97 18.79 17.23
CA TYR A 73 -5.20 19.42 15.92
C TYR A 73 -5.68 18.46 14.83
N VAL A 74 -5.52 17.14 15.01
CA VAL A 74 -5.99 16.11 14.06
C VAL A 74 -7.51 16.17 13.92
N TRP A 75 -8.23 16.48 15.01
CA TRP A 75 -9.66 16.71 15.00
C TRP A 75 -10.07 17.92 14.16
N MET A 76 -9.26 18.99 14.17
CA MET A 76 -9.54 20.21 13.41
C MET A 76 -9.29 20.02 11.91
N ILE A 77 -8.27 19.23 11.54
CA ILE A 77 -7.96 18.96 10.13
C ILE A 77 -8.81 17.84 9.52
N TRP A 78 -9.42 16.96 10.33
CA TRP A 78 -10.22 15.82 9.86
C TRP A 78 -11.19 16.18 8.73
N PRO A 79 -12.03 17.24 8.81
CA PRO A 79 -12.97 17.57 7.72
C PRO A 79 -12.27 17.73 6.36
N MET A 80 -11.04 18.24 6.37
CA MET A 80 -10.22 18.37 5.17
C MET A 80 -9.74 17.02 4.63
N ALA A 81 -9.39 16.05 5.49
CA ALA A 81 -9.08 14.68 5.06
C ALA A 81 -10.30 13.97 4.49
N TRP A 82 -11.49 14.21 5.05
CA TRP A 82 -12.71 13.63 4.52
C TRP A 82 -13.05 14.23 3.15
N LEU A 83 -12.94 15.55 3.01
CA LEU A 83 -13.12 16.23 1.73
C LEU A 83 -12.11 15.74 0.68
N SER A 84 -10.83 15.62 1.05
CA SER A 84 -9.80 15.12 0.13
C SER A 84 -10.06 13.68 -0.28
N MET A 85 -10.54 12.83 0.63
CA MET A 85 -10.97 11.47 0.31
C MET A 85 -12.12 11.45 -0.71
N VAL A 86 -13.14 12.29 -0.53
CA VAL A 86 -14.28 12.36 -1.48
C VAL A 86 -13.81 12.86 -2.85
N LEU A 87 -12.98 13.89 -2.88
CA LEU A 87 -12.39 14.41 -4.12
C LEU A 87 -11.54 13.34 -4.82
N ALA A 88 -10.68 12.64 -4.07
CA ALA A 88 -9.87 11.54 -4.58
C ALA A 88 -10.73 10.37 -5.08
N TRP A 89 -11.90 10.14 -4.48
CA TRP A 89 -12.82 9.10 -4.94
C TRP A 89 -13.49 9.47 -6.26
N ILE A 90 -14.03 10.69 -6.37
CA ILE A 90 -14.76 11.18 -7.55
C ILE A 90 -13.82 11.44 -8.73
N TYR A 91 -12.72 12.15 -8.49
CA TYR A 91 -11.80 12.61 -9.54
C TYR A 91 -10.59 11.68 -9.75
N GLY A 92 -10.30 10.80 -8.79
CA GLY A 92 -9.18 9.88 -8.87
C GLY A 92 -9.41 8.79 -9.90
N SER A 93 -8.94 9.06 -11.12
CA SER A 93 -9.06 8.20 -12.32
C SER A 93 -7.73 7.57 -12.75
N SER A 94 -6.64 7.84 -12.03
CA SER A 94 -5.32 7.25 -12.25
C SER A 94 -4.50 7.22 -10.96
N ALA A 95 -3.46 6.37 -10.95
CA ALA A 95 -2.42 6.47 -9.94
C ALA A 95 -1.60 7.76 -10.18
N PHE A 96 -1.13 8.37 -9.09
CA PHE A 96 -0.27 9.55 -9.15
C PHE A 96 1.06 9.30 -8.47
N VAL A 97 2.12 9.95 -8.96
CA VAL A 97 3.46 9.83 -8.39
C VAL A 97 3.52 10.65 -7.11
N VAL A 98 3.86 10.01 -6.00
CA VAL A 98 3.96 10.66 -4.69
C VAL A 98 5.39 10.93 -4.32
N GLU A 99 6.27 9.96 -4.59
CA GLU A 99 7.68 10.07 -4.27
C GLU A 99 8.51 9.51 -5.42
N SER A 100 9.63 10.18 -5.68
CA SER A 100 10.67 9.73 -6.60
C SER A 100 11.99 9.69 -5.85
N LEU A 101 12.65 8.55 -5.87
CA LEU A 101 13.85 8.25 -5.11
C LEU A 101 14.94 7.70 -6.04
N LYS A 102 16.12 8.31 -6.01
CA LYS A 102 17.29 7.82 -6.75
C LYS A 102 18.25 7.12 -5.80
N LEU A 103 18.24 5.79 -5.80
CA LEU A 103 19.12 4.95 -4.98
C LEU A 103 20.31 4.48 -5.81
N LYS A 104 21.43 5.22 -5.74
CA LYS A 104 22.67 4.96 -6.49
C LYS A 104 22.40 4.83 -8.00
N LYS A 105 22.25 3.60 -8.48
CA LYS A 105 22.04 3.25 -9.89
C LYS A 105 20.57 3.03 -10.26
N PHE A 106 19.67 2.88 -9.27
CA PHE A 106 18.27 2.59 -9.50
C PHE A 106 17.40 3.82 -9.25
N LYS A 107 16.47 4.06 -10.17
CA LYS A 107 15.41 5.07 -10.01
C LYS A 107 14.14 4.38 -9.57
N MET A 108 13.64 4.73 -8.39
CA MET A 108 12.43 4.18 -7.81
C MET A 108 11.35 5.27 -7.72
N GLN A 109 10.11 4.92 -8.02
CA GLN A 109 8.97 5.79 -7.77
C GLN A 109 7.90 5.07 -6.97
N THR A 110 7.21 5.82 -6.12
CA THR A 110 6.02 5.35 -5.41
C THR A 110 4.79 5.99 -6.04
N TRP A 111 3.91 5.16 -6.57
CA TRP A 111 2.65 5.58 -7.15
C TRP A 111 1.53 5.23 -6.19
N VAL A 112 0.61 6.16 -5.97
CA VAL A 112 -0.52 5.98 -5.06
C VAL A 112 -1.82 5.95 -5.86
N ILE A 113 -2.61 4.90 -5.62
CA ILE A 113 -4.00 4.84 -6.07
C ILE A 113 -4.82 5.66 -5.06
N PRO A 114 -5.65 6.62 -5.53
CA PRO A 114 -6.50 7.47 -4.69
C PRO A 114 -7.71 6.68 -4.14
N ARG A 115 -7.44 5.58 -3.44
CA ARG A 115 -8.42 4.70 -2.79
C ARG A 115 -7.93 4.31 -1.39
N TYR A 116 -8.87 4.19 -0.46
CA TYR A 116 -8.64 3.91 0.96
C TYR A 116 -8.96 2.46 1.32
N ASN A 117 -8.41 1.93 2.42
CA ASN A 117 -8.61 0.54 2.88
C ASN A 117 -10.06 0.08 2.85
N PHE A 118 -10.99 0.90 3.34
CA PHE A 118 -12.40 0.53 3.41
C PHE A 118 -13.01 0.30 2.03
N GLN A 119 -12.52 0.98 0.99
CA GLN A 119 -12.99 0.83 -0.39
C GLN A 119 -12.54 -0.51 -0.99
N TYR A 120 -11.35 -1.00 -0.64
CA TYR A 120 -10.89 -2.35 -1.04
C TYR A 120 -11.73 -3.47 -0.42
N GLY A 121 -12.37 -3.22 0.73
CA GLY A 121 -13.32 -4.15 1.35
C GLY A 121 -14.67 -4.23 0.63
N LEU A 122 -15.03 -3.22 -0.18
CA LEU A 122 -16.32 -3.16 -0.86
C LEU A 122 -16.28 -3.95 -2.17
N ILE A 123 -17.12 -4.98 -2.29
CA ILE A 123 -17.20 -5.83 -3.49
C ILE A 123 -17.51 -5.00 -4.75
N ARG A 124 -18.38 -3.99 -4.63
CA ARG A 124 -18.78 -3.10 -5.74
C ARG A 124 -17.63 -2.28 -6.31
N GLU A 125 -16.63 -1.94 -5.49
CA GLU A 125 -15.49 -1.13 -5.91
C GLU A 125 -14.36 -1.95 -6.51
N ARG A 126 -14.40 -3.29 -6.41
CA ARG A 126 -13.31 -4.17 -6.92
C ARG A 126 -13.00 -3.95 -8.39
N GLU A 127 -14.02 -3.81 -9.23
CA GLU A 127 -13.84 -3.55 -10.66
C GLU A 127 -13.25 -2.16 -10.93
N SER A 128 -13.73 -1.14 -10.20
CA SER A 128 -13.19 0.23 -10.25
C SER A 128 -11.71 0.26 -9.88
N ILE A 129 -11.35 -0.40 -8.78
CA ILE A 129 -9.97 -0.52 -8.29
C ILE A 129 -9.11 -1.29 -9.29
N ASN A 130 -9.59 -2.42 -9.82
CA ASN A 130 -8.84 -3.19 -10.82
C ASN A 130 -8.57 -2.38 -12.08
N ARG A 131 -9.51 -1.53 -12.54
CA ARG A 131 -9.27 -0.62 -13.66
C ARG A 131 -8.17 0.41 -13.36
N LEU A 132 -8.09 0.91 -12.12
CA LEU A 132 -7.02 1.83 -11.71
C LEU A 132 -5.65 1.14 -11.65
N ILE A 133 -5.61 -0.08 -11.10
CA ILE A 133 -4.38 -0.91 -11.08
C ILE A 133 -3.95 -1.24 -12.50
N GLU A 134 -4.89 -1.65 -13.35
CA GLU A 134 -4.65 -1.96 -14.76
C GLU A 134 -4.04 -0.77 -15.49
N LYS A 135 -4.64 0.41 -15.36
CA LYS A 135 -4.14 1.64 -15.95
C LYS A 135 -2.73 1.97 -15.47
N ALA A 136 -2.45 1.82 -14.17
CA ALA A 136 -1.11 2.03 -13.64
C ALA A 136 -0.08 1.03 -14.20
N ILE A 137 -0.46 -0.23 -14.42
CA ILE A 137 0.42 -1.23 -15.02
C ILE A 137 0.74 -0.86 -16.47
N LEU A 138 -0.28 -0.47 -17.25
CA LEU A 138 -0.09 -0.08 -18.64
C LEU A 138 0.73 1.21 -18.77
N ASP A 139 0.48 2.21 -17.91
CA ASP A 139 1.26 3.44 -17.86
C ASP A 139 2.74 3.15 -17.52
N ALA A 140 3.01 2.21 -16.62
CA ALA A 140 4.36 1.79 -16.29
C ALA A 140 5.05 1.05 -17.46
N ASP A 141 4.30 0.20 -18.17
CA ASP A 141 4.81 -0.53 -19.34
C ASP A 141 5.21 0.44 -20.47
N VAL A 142 4.34 1.41 -20.78
CA VAL A 142 4.60 2.46 -21.78
C VAL A 142 5.81 3.32 -21.39
N ARG A 143 5.98 3.61 -20.09
CA ARG A 143 7.14 4.35 -19.56
C ARG A 143 8.44 3.50 -19.51
N GLY A 144 8.41 2.25 -19.96
CA GLY A 144 9.57 1.36 -19.98
C GLY A 144 10.05 0.92 -18.60
N VAL A 145 9.14 0.88 -17.61
CA VAL A 145 9.46 0.43 -16.24
C VAL A 145 9.79 -1.06 -16.26
N LYS A 146 10.85 -1.46 -15.57
CA LYS A 146 11.30 -2.88 -15.56
C LYS A 146 10.52 -3.73 -14.57
N VAL A 147 10.16 -3.17 -13.42
CA VAL A 147 9.48 -3.88 -12.33
C VAL A 147 8.43 -2.97 -11.70
N LEU A 148 7.21 -3.49 -11.57
CA LEU A 148 6.13 -2.85 -10.80
C LEU A 148 5.74 -3.76 -9.63
N SER A 149 5.87 -3.23 -8.42
CA SER A 149 5.51 -3.90 -7.18
C SER A 149 4.10 -3.53 -6.74
N LEU A 150 3.23 -4.52 -6.53
CA LEU A 150 1.89 -4.34 -5.99
C LEU A 150 1.93 -4.29 -4.46
N GLY A 151 1.86 -3.08 -3.90
CA GLY A 151 1.85 -2.82 -2.46
C GLY A 151 0.47 -2.97 -1.82
N LEU A 152 0.47 -3.27 -0.52
CA LEU A 152 -0.72 -3.34 0.33
C LEU A 152 -1.83 -4.24 -0.26
N LEU A 153 -3.09 -3.79 -0.32
CA LEU A 153 -4.22 -4.58 -0.80
C LEU A 153 -4.29 -4.68 -2.33
N ASN A 154 -3.41 -4.00 -3.07
CA ASN A 154 -3.34 -4.11 -4.54
C ASN A 154 -2.94 -5.51 -5.00
N GLN A 155 -2.26 -6.28 -4.15
CA GLN A 155 -1.87 -7.67 -4.44
C GLN A 155 -2.89 -8.70 -3.92
N ALA A 156 -4.05 -8.29 -3.40
CA ALA A 156 -4.97 -9.21 -2.76
C ALA A 156 -5.47 -10.29 -3.74
N LYS A 157 -5.36 -11.57 -3.35
CA LYS A 157 -5.81 -12.71 -4.17
C LYS A 157 -7.28 -12.58 -4.59
N GLN A 158 -8.16 -12.10 -3.71
CA GLN A 158 -9.59 -11.90 -4.00
C GLN A 158 -9.87 -10.72 -4.95
N LEU A 159 -8.90 -9.82 -5.14
CA LEU A 159 -9.03 -8.64 -5.99
C LEU A 159 -8.63 -8.96 -7.43
N ASN A 160 -7.42 -9.50 -7.63
CA ASN A 160 -6.84 -9.72 -8.95
C ASN A 160 -5.90 -10.94 -9.04
N GLY A 161 -6.01 -11.89 -8.10
CA GLY A 161 -5.17 -13.08 -8.11
C GLY A 161 -3.68 -12.79 -7.82
N ASN A 162 -3.37 -11.75 -7.05
CA ASN A 162 -1.99 -11.27 -6.82
C ASN A 162 -1.30 -10.78 -8.11
N GLY A 163 -2.07 -10.18 -9.02
CA GLY A 163 -1.60 -9.68 -10.30
C GLY A 163 -1.67 -10.69 -11.45
N GLU A 164 -1.98 -11.97 -11.19
CA GLU A 164 -2.16 -13.00 -12.23
C GLU A 164 -3.19 -12.59 -13.28
N LEU A 165 -4.25 -11.90 -12.86
CA LEU A 165 -5.28 -11.35 -13.76
C LEU A 165 -4.67 -10.52 -14.90
N PHE A 166 -3.69 -9.67 -14.59
CA PHE A 166 -3.08 -8.77 -15.57
C PHE A 166 -2.03 -9.47 -16.42
N THR A 167 -1.28 -10.42 -15.84
CA THR A 167 -0.34 -11.27 -16.59
C THR A 167 -1.06 -12.11 -17.65
N HIS A 168 -2.24 -12.63 -17.35
CA HIS A 168 -3.05 -13.37 -18.32
C HIS A 168 -3.68 -12.45 -19.38
N LYS A 169 -4.16 -11.27 -18.97
CA LYS A 169 -4.78 -10.30 -19.90
C LYS A 169 -3.75 -9.71 -20.87
N TYR A 170 -2.52 -9.50 -20.42
CA TYR A 170 -1.44 -8.89 -21.20
C TYR A 170 -0.16 -9.75 -21.17
N PRO A 171 -0.11 -10.84 -21.96
CA PRO A 171 1.02 -11.77 -21.95
C PRO A 171 2.33 -11.17 -22.51
N LYS A 172 2.27 -9.98 -23.11
CA LYS A 172 3.42 -9.28 -23.72
C LYS A 172 3.87 -8.05 -22.93
N LEU A 173 3.45 -7.88 -21.67
CA LEU A 173 3.94 -6.81 -20.80
C LEU A 173 5.47 -6.87 -20.69
N GLY A 174 6.14 -5.76 -20.96
CA GLY A 174 7.57 -5.57 -20.71
C GLY A 174 7.86 -5.37 -19.21
N VAL A 175 6.93 -4.76 -18.49
CA VAL A 175 7.01 -4.58 -17.03
C VAL A 175 6.76 -5.89 -16.28
N ARG A 176 7.64 -6.22 -15.33
CA ARG A 176 7.48 -7.40 -14.46
C ARG A 176 6.67 -7.06 -13.21
N LEU A 177 5.55 -7.75 -13.01
CA LEU A 177 4.71 -7.60 -11.82
C LEU A 177 5.24 -8.43 -10.65
N VAL A 178 5.34 -7.82 -9.47
CA VAL A 178 5.84 -8.47 -8.25
C VAL A 178 4.94 -8.12 -7.07
N ASP A 179 4.53 -9.11 -6.27
CA ASP A 179 3.70 -8.90 -5.07
C ASP A 179 4.52 -8.59 -3.80
N GLY A 180 5.84 -8.86 -3.83
CA GLY A 180 6.75 -8.62 -2.71
C GLY A 180 6.71 -9.70 -1.63
N SER A 181 5.86 -10.72 -1.77
CA SER A 181 5.67 -11.77 -0.76
C SER A 181 6.95 -12.58 -0.49
N GLY A 182 7.69 -12.94 -1.55
CA GLY A 182 8.94 -13.69 -1.41
C GLY A 182 10.04 -12.92 -0.68
N LEU A 183 10.17 -11.60 -0.95
CA LEU A 183 11.13 -10.75 -0.24
C LEU A 183 10.75 -10.63 1.24
N ALA A 184 9.46 -10.43 1.55
CA ALA A 184 8.97 -10.38 2.92
C ALA A 184 9.25 -11.69 3.67
N THR A 185 8.95 -12.85 3.06
CA THR A 185 9.27 -14.16 3.63
C THR A 185 10.77 -14.32 3.88
N ALA A 186 11.62 -13.97 2.92
CA ALA A 186 13.08 -14.08 3.07
C ALA A 186 13.63 -13.21 4.20
N VAL A 187 13.12 -11.98 4.35
CA VAL A 187 13.51 -11.07 5.43
C VAL A 187 13.11 -11.65 6.78
N VAL A 188 11.87 -12.13 6.94
CA VAL A 188 11.41 -12.73 8.20
C VAL A 188 12.23 -13.96 8.56
N LEU A 189 12.47 -14.86 7.60
CA LEU A 189 13.28 -16.07 7.82
C LEU A 189 14.74 -15.78 8.17
N LYS A 190 15.28 -14.64 7.74
CA LYS A 190 16.63 -14.19 8.08
C LYS A 190 16.70 -13.54 9.46
N SER A 191 15.61 -12.92 9.91
CA SER A 191 15.51 -12.32 11.24
C SER A 191 15.37 -13.35 12.37
N ILE A 192 14.99 -14.60 12.05
CA ILE A 192 14.85 -15.68 13.04
C ILE A 192 16.23 -16.30 13.32
N PRO A 193 16.67 -16.37 14.60
CA PRO A 193 17.93 -17.01 14.99
C PRO A 193 17.99 -18.49 14.58
N SER A 194 19.18 -18.96 14.18
CA SER A 194 19.38 -20.33 13.67
C SER A 194 19.17 -21.44 14.70
N ASP A 195 19.21 -21.12 15.99
CA ASP A 195 19.03 -22.03 17.13
C ASP A 195 17.56 -22.11 17.60
N THR A 196 16.65 -21.40 16.94
CA THR A 196 15.23 -21.37 17.29
C THR A 196 14.55 -22.72 17.06
N LYS A 197 13.96 -23.31 18.11
CA LYS A 197 13.25 -24.60 18.04
C LYS A 197 11.73 -24.47 17.84
N HIS A 198 11.14 -23.38 18.31
CA HIS A 198 9.71 -23.14 18.24
C HIS A 198 9.45 -21.70 17.77
N VAL A 199 8.55 -21.53 16.80
CA VAL A 199 8.11 -20.23 16.32
C VAL A 199 6.60 -20.20 16.28
N PHE A 200 6.00 -19.30 17.04
CA PHE A 200 4.55 -19.08 16.98
C PHE A 200 4.25 -18.03 15.91
N LEU A 201 3.48 -18.41 14.89
CA LEU A 201 3.02 -17.47 13.87
C LEU A 201 1.66 -16.89 14.28
N CYS A 202 1.67 -15.58 14.56
CA CYS A 202 0.47 -14.80 14.82
C CYS A 202 -0.02 -14.16 13.52
N GLY A 203 -0.80 -14.90 12.74
CA GLY A 203 -1.39 -14.40 11.50
C GLY A 203 -2.65 -15.18 11.08
N GLY A 204 -3.46 -14.56 10.22
CA GLY A 204 -4.46 -15.29 9.45
C GLY A 204 -3.81 -15.83 8.18
N SER A 205 -4.31 -16.98 7.68
CA SER A 205 -3.83 -17.82 6.56
C SER A 205 -3.33 -17.14 5.26
N SER A 206 -2.35 -16.25 5.37
CA SER A 206 -1.83 -15.42 4.30
C SER A 206 -0.79 -16.19 3.48
N LYS A 207 -0.52 -15.73 2.26
CA LYS A 207 0.50 -16.33 1.38
C LYS A 207 1.90 -16.30 2.04
N VAL A 208 2.24 -15.17 2.66
CA VAL A 208 3.53 -14.94 3.31
C VAL A 208 3.68 -15.85 4.53
N GLU A 209 2.65 -15.94 5.37
CA GLU A 209 2.68 -16.79 6.57
C GLU A 209 2.80 -18.27 6.21
N ARG A 210 2.04 -18.75 5.20
CA ARG A 210 2.21 -20.13 4.71
C ARG A 210 3.63 -20.39 4.23
N ALA A 211 4.21 -19.47 3.46
CA ALA A 211 5.58 -19.63 2.96
C ALA A 211 6.62 -19.63 4.10
N ILE A 212 6.43 -18.80 5.13
CA ILE A 212 7.28 -18.80 6.34
C ILE A 212 7.12 -20.12 7.09
N ALA A 213 5.88 -20.57 7.34
CA ALA A 213 5.59 -21.81 8.05
C ALA A 213 6.24 -23.01 7.34
N THR A 214 6.06 -23.12 6.03
CA THR A 214 6.70 -24.18 5.22
C THR A 214 8.22 -24.14 5.34
N ALA A 215 8.85 -22.98 5.14
CA ALA A 215 10.30 -22.86 5.22
C ALA A 215 10.87 -23.12 6.63
N LEU A 216 10.12 -22.82 7.69
CA LEU A 216 10.51 -23.13 9.06
C LEU A 216 10.36 -24.62 9.38
N CYS A 217 9.28 -25.25 8.93
CA CYS A 217 9.07 -26.68 9.08
C CYS A 217 10.17 -27.47 8.34
N GLU A 218 10.59 -27.03 7.15
CA GLU A 218 11.72 -27.63 6.40
C GLU A 218 13.06 -27.53 7.15
N ARG A 219 13.23 -26.51 8.01
CA ARG A 219 14.39 -26.34 8.90
C ARG A 219 14.28 -27.16 10.19
N GLY A 220 13.20 -27.94 10.38
CA GLY A 220 12.95 -28.71 11.59
C GLY A 220 12.47 -27.86 12.78
N VAL A 221 12.02 -26.63 12.53
CA VAL A 221 11.46 -25.74 13.56
C VAL A 221 9.98 -26.07 13.74
N GLN A 222 9.52 -26.18 14.98
CA GLN A 222 8.11 -26.42 15.27
C GLN A 222 7.31 -25.11 15.16
N VAL A 223 6.27 -25.13 14.33
CA VAL A 223 5.42 -23.96 14.08
C VAL A 223 3.98 -24.23 14.53
N PRO A 224 3.65 -23.99 15.81
CA PRO A 224 2.26 -23.97 16.24
C PRO A 224 1.49 -22.84 15.54
N ILE A 225 0.46 -23.20 14.77
CA ILE A 225 -0.45 -22.25 14.12
C ILE A 225 -1.62 -22.02 15.07
N SER A 226 -1.91 -20.75 15.38
CA SER A 226 -3.09 -20.39 16.16
C SER A 226 -4.39 -20.70 15.42
N LEU A 227 -5.08 -21.78 15.80
CA LEU A 227 -6.40 -22.14 15.26
C LEU A 227 -7.52 -21.16 15.67
N LEU A 228 -7.26 -20.27 16.64
CA LEU A 228 -8.24 -19.32 17.17
C LEU A 228 -8.75 -18.37 16.09
N PHE A 229 -7.90 -17.99 15.13
CA PHE A 229 -8.29 -17.11 14.01
C PHE A 229 -9.20 -17.82 12.99
N LEU A 230 -9.04 -19.14 12.80
CA LEU A 230 -9.90 -19.93 11.92
C LEU A 230 -11.32 -20.03 12.48
N LEU A 231 -11.43 -20.25 13.80
CA LEU A 231 -12.71 -20.28 14.52
C LEU A 231 -13.42 -18.91 14.51
N ILE A 232 -12.68 -17.82 14.72
CA ILE A 232 -13.25 -16.46 14.65
C ILE A 232 -13.68 -16.12 13.21
N SER A 233 -12.89 -16.47 12.20
CA SER A 233 -13.25 -16.22 10.79
C SER A 233 -14.44 -17.07 10.33
N LEU A 234 -14.53 -18.33 10.77
CA LEU A 234 -15.69 -19.20 10.51
C LEU A 234 -16.94 -18.67 11.22
N ALA A 235 -16.81 -18.24 12.48
CA ALA A 235 -17.90 -17.64 13.24
C ALA A 235 -18.38 -16.32 12.62
N ALA A 236 -17.47 -15.46 12.17
CA ALA A 236 -17.81 -14.19 11.50
C ALA A 236 -18.49 -14.42 10.14
N HIS A 237 -18.06 -15.43 9.38
CA HIS A 237 -18.71 -15.80 8.10
C HIS A 237 -20.12 -16.36 8.34
N PHE A 238 -20.30 -17.21 9.36
CA PHE A 238 -21.62 -17.69 9.78
C PHE A 238 -22.53 -16.56 10.25
N LEU A 239 -22.00 -15.59 11.01
CA LEU A 239 -22.76 -14.42 11.44
C LEU A 239 -23.20 -13.57 10.25
N TYR A 240 -22.33 -13.40 9.26
CA TYR A 240 -22.64 -12.64 8.03
C TYR A 240 -23.73 -13.33 7.20
N GLU A 241 -23.66 -14.66 7.02
CA GLU A 241 -24.70 -15.45 6.36
C GLU A 241 -26.04 -15.35 7.11
N LEU A 242 -26.02 -15.44 8.44
CA LEU A 242 -27.21 -15.27 9.28
C LEU A 242 -27.83 -13.88 9.19
N ILE A 243 -27.00 -12.82 9.19
CA ILE A 243 -27.47 -11.44 9.04
C ILE A 243 -28.02 -11.21 7.62
N SER A 244 -27.36 -11.73 6.59
CA SER A 244 -27.82 -11.66 5.19
C SER A 244 -29.16 -12.38 5.00
N LEU A 245 -29.32 -13.56 5.61
CA LEU A 245 -30.55 -14.34 5.59
C LEU A 245 -31.68 -13.61 6.35
N TYR A 246 -31.39 -13.08 7.54
CA TYR A 246 -32.34 -12.28 8.31
C TYR A 246 -32.81 -11.06 7.52
N THR A 247 -31.88 -10.32 6.91
CA THR A 247 -32.20 -9.14 6.09
C THR A 247 -33.07 -9.51 4.88
N ARG A 248 -32.82 -10.66 4.21
CA ARG A 248 -33.68 -11.16 3.12
C ARG A 248 -35.08 -11.55 3.59
N ILE A 249 -35.20 -12.17 4.77
CA ILE A 249 -36.49 -12.55 5.36
C ILE A 249 -37.28 -11.29 5.72
N THR A 250 -36.67 -10.30 6.38
CA THR A 250 -37.33 -9.05 6.75
C THR A 250 -37.78 -8.25 5.52
N ILE A 251 -36.97 -8.19 4.47
CA ILE A 251 -37.33 -7.53 3.20
C ILE A 251 -38.50 -8.23 2.48
N ASN A 252 -38.56 -9.57 2.51
CA ASN A 252 -39.68 -10.31 1.92
C ASN A 252 -40.98 -10.16 2.71
N ILE A 253 -40.91 -10.01 4.05
CA ILE A 253 -42.08 -9.74 4.89
C ILE A 253 -42.61 -8.31 4.64
N CYS A 254 -41.74 -7.32 4.47
CA CYS A 254 -42.14 -5.95 4.11
C CYS A 254 -42.71 -5.79 2.68
N LYS A 255 -42.59 -6.80 1.81
CA LYS A 255 -43.23 -6.81 0.47
C LYS A 255 -44.63 -7.44 0.48
N PHE A 256 -45.02 -8.09 1.57
CA PHE A 256 -46.30 -8.78 1.72
C PHE A 256 -47.30 -8.03 2.63
N LEU A 257 -46.89 -6.88 3.17
CA LEU A 257 -47.72 -5.87 3.85
C LEU A 257 -47.90 -4.67 2.91
#